data_AF-A0A847CF89-F1
#
_entry.id   AF-A0A847CF89-F1
#
_cell.length_a   1.000
_cell.length_b   1.000
_cell.length_c   1.000
_cell.angle_alpha   90.00
_cell.angle_beta   90.00
_cell.angle_gamma   90.00
#
_symmetry.space_group_name_H-M   'P 1'
#
loop_
_entity.id
_entity.type
_entity.pdbx_description
1 polymer ?
#
loop_
_entity_poly.entity_id
_entity_poly.type
_entity_poly.pdbx_seq_one_letter_code
_entity_poly.pdbx_strand_id
1 'polypeptide(L)'
;MYSRQLLPPPEHIIQDGKAKFGSYIGVSPKIDIRGMKAPYAGIPLPSFLSNLRIKSRLVYTFSLDNFIGITEFFDFKVFALAEVTLWNTDKKICE
;
A
#
# COMPACT_ATOMS: atom_id res chain seq x y z
N MET A 1 -5.93 -26.49 -14.97
CA MET A 1 -5.17 -26.58 -13.71
C MET A 1 -4.15 -25.44 -13.71
N TYR A 2 -4.35 -24.40 -12.91
CA TYR A 2 -3.42 -23.26 -12.86
C TYR A 2 -2.18 -23.66 -12.06
N SER A 3 -1.04 -23.85 -12.73
CA SER A 3 0.25 -23.92 -12.04
C SER A 3 0.83 -22.51 -11.99
N ARG A 4 1.05 -22.00 -10.77
CA ARG A 4 1.69 -20.70 -10.55
C ARG A 4 3.15 -20.97 -10.19
N GLN A 5 4.06 -20.45 -10.99
CA GLN A 5 5.48 -20.56 -10.70
C GLN A 5 5.82 -19.72 -9.46
N LEU A 6 6.38 -20.37 -8.44
CA LEU A 6 6.88 -19.68 -7.25
C LEU A 6 8.38 -19.46 -7.41
N LEU A 7 8.83 -18.20 -7.31
CA LEU A 7 10.23 -17.80 -7.45
C LEU A 7 10.89 -17.64 -6.08
N PRO A 8 12.22 -17.67 -5.97
CA PRO A 8 12.88 -17.20 -4.77
C PRO A 8 12.58 -15.70 -4.54
N PRO A 9 12.38 -15.25 -3.29
CA PRO A 9 12.10 -13.84 -3.02
C PRO A 9 13.32 -12.97 -3.36
N PRO A 10 13.13 -11.75 -3.89
CA PRO A 10 14.22 -10.81 -4.11
C PRO A 10 14.83 -10.37 -2.78
N GLU A 11 16.10 -9.95 -2.78
CA GLU A 11 16.76 -9.44 -1.56
C GLU A 11 16.08 -8.16 -1.04
N HIS A 12 15.65 -7.29 -1.95
CA HIS A 12 14.88 -6.08 -1.68
C HIS A 12 13.59 -6.07 -2.52
N ILE A 13 12.46 -5.75 -1.89
CA ILE A 13 11.17 -5.63 -2.59
C ILE A 13 11.11 -4.39 -3.50
N ILE A 14 11.86 -3.34 -3.19
CA ILE A 14 12.00 -2.14 -4.02
C ILE A 14 13.33 -2.21 -4.77
N GLN A 15 13.25 -2.19 -6.10
CA GLN A 15 14.42 -2.15 -7.00
C GLN A 15 14.18 -1.07 -8.05
N ASP A 16 15.17 -0.21 -8.27
CA ASP A 16 15.11 0.89 -9.24
C ASP A 16 13.88 1.79 -9.07
N GLY A 17 13.48 2.01 -7.81
CA GLY A 17 12.32 2.82 -7.44
C GLY A 17 10.96 2.21 -7.72
N LYS A 18 10.92 0.92 -8.10
CA LYS A 18 9.69 0.16 -8.39
C LYS A 18 9.54 -1.02 -7.42
N ALA A 19 8.30 -1.30 -7.03
CA ALA A 19 7.98 -2.50 -6.26
C ALA A 19 8.00 -3.74 -7.18
N LYS A 20 8.81 -4.74 -6.83
CA LYS A 20 8.78 -6.06 -7.46
C LYS A 20 7.82 -6.98 -6.68
N PHE A 21 6.60 -7.09 -7.20
CA PHE A 21 5.61 -8.04 -6.72
C PHE A 21 5.70 -9.35 -7.51
N GLY A 22 5.39 -10.46 -6.84
CA GLY A 22 5.45 -11.78 -7.44
C GLY A 22 4.95 -12.85 -6.49
N SER A 23 4.96 -14.10 -6.95
CA SER A 23 4.67 -15.25 -6.12
C SER A 23 5.99 -15.88 -5.70
N TYR A 24 6.32 -15.78 -4.41
CA TYR A 24 7.63 -16.18 -3.90
C TYR A 24 7.54 -17.34 -2.92
N ILE A 25 8.56 -18.20 -2.92
CA ILE A 25 8.77 -19.24 -1.90
C ILE A 25 9.47 -18.58 -0.70
N GLY A 26 8.72 -17.84 0.09
CA GLY A 26 9.21 -17.16 1.28
C GLY A 26 9.10 -15.64 1.24
N VAL A 27 9.75 -14.99 2.20
CA VAL A 27 9.66 -13.55 2.45
C VAL A 27 10.98 -12.88 2.08
N SER A 28 10.92 -11.72 1.43
CA SER A 28 12.11 -10.90 1.18
C SER A 28 12.71 -10.41 2.49
N PRO A 29 14.03 -10.49 2.69
CA PRO A 29 14.67 -10.07 3.94
C PRO A 29 14.59 -8.55 4.16
N LYS A 30 14.43 -7.75 3.10
CA LYS A 30 14.29 -6.29 3.20
C LYS A 30 12.99 -5.82 2.56
N ILE A 31 11.97 -5.69 3.42
CA ILE A 31 10.59 -5.30 3.09
C ILE A 31 10.38 -3.77 3.24
N ASP A 32 11.47 -3.00 3.37
CA ASP A 32 11.36 -1.55 3.50
C ASP A 32 10.95 -0.93 2.16
N ILE A 33 9.92 -0.07 2.19
CA ILE A 33 9.41 0.65 1.01
C ILE A 33 10.28 1.85 0.63
N ARG A 34 11.28 2.18 1.44
CA ARG A 34 12.24 3.26 1.17
C ARG A 34 12.93 3.06 -0.17
N GLY A 35 13.01 4.15 -0.94
CA GLY A 35 13.51 4.13 -2.31
C GLY A 35 12.42 4.00 -3.37
N MET A 36 11.16 3.68 -3.01
CA MET A 36 10.04 3.66 -3.95
C MET A 36 9.70 5.09 -4.40
N LYS A 37 9.48 5.28 -5.70
CA LYS A 37 9.08 6.59 -6.23
C LYS A 37 7.59 6.84 -5.91
N ALA A 38 7.30 7.94 -5.22
CA ALA A 38 5.95 8.36 -4.82
C ALA A 38 5.16 7.27 -4.06
N PRO A 39 5.65 6.80 -2.90
CA PRO A 39 5.04 5.69 -2.16
C PRO A 39 3.63 5.98 -1.64
N TYR A 40 3.23 7.24 -1.57
CA TYR A 40 1.93 7.70 -1.07
C TYR A 40 1.08 8.25 -2.23
N ALA A 41 0.58 7.36 -3.08
CA ALA A 41 -0.41 7.67 -4.12
C ALA A 41 -0.08 8.86 -5.05
N GLY A 42 1.20 9.01 -5.44
CA GLY A 42 1.60 10.06 -6.39
C GLY A 42 1.81 11.45 -5.76
N ILE A 43 1.68 11.61 -4.44
CA ILE A 43 2.01 12.87 -3.78
C ILE A 43 3.53 13.05 -3.83
N PRO A 44 4.04 14.13 -4.46
CA PRO A 44 5.47 14.40 -4.55
C PRO A 44 6.00 14.91 -3.21
N LEU A 45 6.11 14.02 -2.23
CA LEU A 45 6.73 14.33 -0.94
C LEU A 45 8.26 14.30 -1.09
N PRO A 46 8.98 15.35 -0.61
CA PRO A 46 10.42 15.32 -0.46
C PRO A 46 10.92 14.01 0.17
N SER A 47 12.06 13.51 -0.31
CA SER A 47 12.62 12.22 0.12
C SER A 47 12.86 12.12 1.63
N PHE A 48 13.20 13.24 2.29
CA PHE A 48 13.39 13.25 3.74
C PHE A 48 12.08 13.02 4.53
N LEU A 49 10.92 13.39 3.97
CA LEU A 49 9.61 13.13 4.54
C LEU A 49 9.14 11.71 4.25
N SER A 50 9.32 11.24 3.01
CA SER A 50 8.93 9.88 2.61
C SER A 50 9.84 8.78 3.18
N ASN A 51 11.06 9.12 3.60
CA ASN A 51 11.95 8.24 4.35
C ASN A 51 11.57 8.07 5.83
N LEU A 52 10.66 8.91 6.35
CA LEU A 52 10.14 8.72 7.70
C LEU A 52 9.30 7.44 7.74
N ARG A 53 9.64 6.57 8.69
CA ARG A 53 8.95 5.31 8.91
C ARG A 53 7.56 5.57 9.48
N ILE A 54 6.54 4.95 8.89
CA ILE A 54 5.20 4.83 9.50
C ILE A 54 5.38 4.12 10.85
N LYS A 55 5.07 4.82 11.94
CA LYS A 55 5.20 4.26 13.30
C LYS A 55 3.98 3.46 13.70
N SER A 56 2.81 3.98 13.37
CA SER A 56 1.55 3.36 13.69
C SER A 56 0.58 3.55 12.53
N ARG A 57 -0.34 2.61 12.42
CA ARG A 57 -1.46 2.68 11.49
C ARG A 57 -2.73 2.32 12.24
N LEU A 58 -3.77 3.12 12.06
CA LEU A 58 -5.11 2.84 12.56
C LEU A 58 -6.04 2.67 11.37
N VAL A 59 -6.76 1.55 11.33
CA VAL A 59 -7.65 1.20 10.22
C VAL A 59 -9.05 0.99 10.77
N TYR A 60 -10.02 1.70 10.21
CA TYR A 60 -11.43 1.50 10.44
C TYR A 60 -12.08 1.00 9.17
N THR A 61 -12.76 -0.13 9.24
CA THR A 61 -13.60 -0.62 8.15
C THR A 61 -15.05 -0.43 8.56
N PHE A 62 -15.85 0.14 7.68
CA PHE A 62 -17.27 0.38 7.92
C PHE A 62 -18.10 -0.02 6.71
N SER A 63 -19.36 -0.36 6.96
CA SER A 63 -20.36 -0.66 5.95
C SER A 63 -21.58 0.19 6.23
N LEU A 64 -21.98 0.97 5.24
CA LEU A 64 -23.23 1.71 5.16
C LEU A 64 -24.11 1.06 4.10
N ASP A 65 -25.38 1.44 4.01
CA ASP A 65 -26.35 0.80 3.11
C ASP A 65 -25.89 0.74 1.65
N ASN A 66 -25.27 1.82 1.16
CA ASN A 66 -24.84 1.95 -0.24
C ASN A 66 -23.31 2.04 -0.41
N PHE A 67 -22.54 1.92 0.68
CA PHE A 67 -21.09 2.05 0.62
C PHE A 67 -20.40 1.11 1.58
N ILE A 68 -19.32 0.50 1.11
CA ILE A 68 -18.32 -0.09 1.99
C ILE A 68 -17.13 0.86 2.00
N GLY A 69 -16.54 1.08 3.16
CA GLY A 69 -15.45 2.04 3.31
C GLY A 69 -14.35 1.56 4.22
N ILE A 70 -13.16 2.10 3.98
CA ILE A 70 -12.00 1.98 4.86
C ILE A 70 -11.46 3.38 5.11
N THR A 71 -11.27 3.73 6.38
CA THR A 71 -10.51 4.91 6.79
C THR A 71 -9.18 4.45 7.40
N GLU A 72 -8.07 4.93 6.85
CA GLU A 72 -6.73 4.64 7.33
C GLU A 72 -6.05 5.91 7.83
N PHE A 73 -5.48 5.85 9.03
CA PHE A 73 -4.60 6.88 9.56
C PHE A 73 -3.19 6.32 9.66
N PHE A 74 -2.24 7.01 9.05
CA PHE A 74 -0.81 6.69 9.10
C PHE A 74 -0.09 7.77 9.90
N ASP A 75 0.61 7.41 10.97
CA ASP A 75 1.45 8.33 11.75
C ASP A 75 2.92 8.23 11.32
N PHE A 76 3.48 9.37 10.92
CA PHE A 76 4.85 9.55 10.49
C PHE A 76 5.64 10.49 11.41
N LYS A 77 5.67 10.26 12.74
CA LYS A 77 6.45 11.05 13.74
C LYS A 77 6.04 12.52 13.90
N VAL A 78 6.08 13.29 12.82
CA VAL A 78 5.91 14.75 12.73
C VAL A 78 4.70 15.15 11.86
N PHE A 79 4.10 14.19 11.14
CA PHE A 79 2.87 14.38 10.37
C PHE A 79 2.06 13.09 10.35
N ALA A 80 0.76 13.22 10.11
CA ALA A 80 -0.14 12.10 9.90
C ALA A 80 -0.84 12.23 8.53
N LEU A 81 -1.06 11.10 7.86
CA LEU A 81 -1.89 11.02 6.66
C LEU A 81 -3.19 10.30 7.01
N ALA A 82 -4.32 10.89 6.64
CA ALA A 82 -5.62 10.23 6.69
C ALA A 82 -6.06 9.93 5.25
N GLU A 83 -6.38 8.69 4.98
CA GLU A 83 -6.93 8.23 3.71
C GLU A 83 -8.31 7.62 3.95
N VAL A 84 -9.26 7.93 3.06
CA VAL A 84 -10.60 7.32 3.09
C VAL A 84 -10.87 6.72 1.71
N THR A 85 -11.02 5.41 1.66
CA THR A 85 -11.43 4.68 0.46
C THR A 85 -12.90 4.31 0.61
N LEU A 86 -13.70 4.68 -0.39
CA LEU A 86 -15.12 4.34 -0.47
C LEU A 86 -15.38 3.51 -1.72
N TRP A 87 -16.07 2.40 -1.56
CA TRP A 87 -16.60 1.59 -2.64
C TRP A 87 -18.12 1.75 -2.66
N ASN A 88 -18.65 2.20 -3.80
CA ASN A 88 -20.09 2.23 -4.00
C ASN A 88 -20.60 0.80 -4.21
N THR A 89 -21.58 0.39 -3.41
CA THR A 89 -22.23 -0.92 -3.55
C THR A 89 -23.47 -0.87 -4.44
N ASP A 90 -23.92 0.32 -4.83
CA ASP A 90 -24.95 0.49 -5.85
C ASP A 90 -24.41 -0.01 -7.19
N LYS A 91 -24.95 -1.15 -7.63
CA LYS A 91 -24.72 -1.67 -8.97
C LYS A 91 -25.42 -0.80 -10.01
N LYS A 92 -24.77 0.29 -10.43
CA LYS A 92 -25.00 0.94 -11.75
C LYS A 92 -23.69 1.45 -12.34
N ILE A 93 -22.90 0.52 -12.87
CA ILE A 93 -21.76 0.74 -13.79
C ILE A 93 -21.82 -0.51 -14.71
N CYS A 94 -22.15 -0.50 -16.01
CA CYS A 94 -22.17 0.49 -17.08
C CYS A 94 -23.35 0.22 -18.06
N GLU A 95 -23.89 1.25 -18.71
CA GLU A 95 -24.31 1.16 -20.13
C GLU A 95 -23.17 1.69 -21.01
#